data_AF-A0A2V5M1N7-F1
#
_entry.id   AF-A0A2V5M1N7-F1
#
_cell.length_a   1.000
_cell.length_b   1.000
_cell.length_c   1.000
_cell.angle_alpha   90.00
_cell.angle_beta   90.00
_cell.angle_gamma   90.00
#
_symmetry.space_group_name_H-M   'P 1'
#
loop_
_entity.id
_entity.type
_entity.pdbx_description
1 polymer ?
#
loop_
_entity_poly.entity_id
_entity_poly.type
_entity_poly.pdbx_seq_one_letter_code
_entity_poly.pdbx_strand_id
1 'polypeptide(L)'
;MKALILLFVLCFFDGLMLRAEEASPDKPPVQSIADIPKGYEVGEKSLSPNGRFAILYPIRGDDSAELPPNLLVCLKPYSVLTRIGTEGGRWQGARDQPLAKWNGNSIVAIWIAARWGMKDLAIYEIEADKIKRIQPVWRRVWLLFDQDFRERFLSKYPDEKGSGVIFVSKSEGPDSKPELEFKGHKMLLNLFADNKPNLSVTPHWTASLHAVWNLDTAELENVDFRPGPIELRPNY
;
A
#
# COMPACT_ATOMS: atom_id res chain seq x y z
N MET A 1 5.59 45.07 71.39
CA MET A 1 6.23 46.41 71.49
C MET A 1 7.37 46.45 70.47
N LYS A 2 7.29 47.37 69.48
CA LYS A 2 8.30 47.75 68.45
C LYS A 2 8.67 46.65 67.42
N ALA A 3 8.12 46.60 66.20
CA ALA A 3 8.22 47.51 65.04
C ALA A 3 9.62 47.56 64.39
N LEU A 4 9.74 47.09 63.14
CA LEU A 4 10.18 47.95 62.03
C LEU A 4 9.91 47.28 60.66
N ILE A 5 9.20 48.01 59.81
CA ILE A 5 9.05 47.83 58.37
C ILE A 5 10.21 48.56 57.71
N LEU A 6 10.88 47.98 56.70
CA LEU A 6 11.54 48.80 55.68
C LEU A 6 11.55 48.10 54.31
N LEU A 7 10.71 48.67 53.45
CA LEU A 7 10.78 48.84 52.00
C LEU A 7 12.16 48.55 51.36
N PHE A 8 12.18 47.74 50.29
CA PHE A 8 13.24 47.81 49.28
C PHE A 8 12.63 47.90 47.87
N VAL A 9 13.19 48.84 47.12
CA VAL A 9 12.69 49.45 45.89
C VAL A 9 12.92 48.54 44.68
N LEU A 10 11.90 48.43 43.84
CA LEU A 10 11.94 47.83 42.51
C LEU A 10 12.76 48.70 41.55
N CYS A 11 13.87 48.17 41.04
CA CYS A 11 14.54 48.70 39.86
C CYS A 11 14.07 47.89 38.64
N PHE A 12 13.26 48.53 37.79
CA PHE A 12 12.91 48.06 36.46
C PHE A 12 14.14 48.13 35.56
N PHE A 13 14.56 47.00 35.01
CA PHE A 13 15.40 46.94 33.82
C PHE A 13 14.57 46.32 32.70
N ASP A 14 14.26 47.15 31.70
CA ASP A 14 13.72 46.75 30.41
C ASP A 14 14.73 45.85 29.69
N GLY A 15 14.46 44.55 29.68
CA GLY A 15 15.14 43.58 28.84
C GLY A 15 14.19 43.13 27.73
N LEU A 16 14.41 43.63 26.52
CA LEU A 16 13.83 43.10 25.28
C LEU A 16 14.00 41.57 25.24
N MET A 17 12.91 40.84 25.46
CA MET A 17 12.85 39.41 25.19
C MET A 17 12.67 39.22 23.68
N LEU A 18 13.80 39.10 22.98
CA LEU A 18 13.88 38.45 21.68
C LEU A 18 13.42 37.00 21.89
N ARG A 19 12.17 36.73 21.52
CA ARG A 19 11.61 35.38 21.43
C ARG A 19 12.35 34.67 20.31
N ALA A 20 13.34 33.85 20.66
CA ALA A 20 13.89 32.86 19.75
C ALA A 20 12.76 31.91 19.38
N GLU A 21 12.34 31.95 18.12
CA GLU A 21 11.46 30.96 17.53
C GLU A 21 12.28 29.67 17.41
N GLU A 22 12.01 28.70 18.27
CA GLU A 22 12.56 27.35 18.14
C GLU A 22 12.16 26.83 16.76
N ALA A 23 13.16 26.69 15.89
CA ALA A 23 13.00 26.05 14.60
C ALA A 23 12.45 24.64 14.82
N SER A 24 11.23 24.42 14.31
CA SER A 24 10.62 23.10 14.15
C SER A 24 11.64 22.12 13.55
N PRO A 25 11.73 20.86 14.01
CA PRO A 25 12.69 19.93 13.45
C PRO A 25 12.33 19.65 11.99
N ASP A 26 13.09 20.26 11.08
CA ASP A 26 13.02 20.00 9.66
C ASP A 26 13.20 18.49 9.42
N LYS A 27 12.23 17.95 8.68
CA LYS A 27 12.28 16.61 8.11
C LYS A 27 13.63 16.47 7.38
N PRO A 28 14.43 15.41 7.62
CA PRO A 28 15.75 15.33 7.02
C PRO A 28 15.63 15.44 5.49
N PRO A 29 16.43 16.31 4.85
CA PRO A 29 16.37 16.49 3.41
C PRO A 29 16.69 15.17 2.73
N VAL A 30 15.90 14.81 1.71
CA VAL A 30 16.18 13.70 0.80
C VAL A 30 17.49 14.01 0.08
N GLN A 31 18.62 13.58 0.67
CA GLN A 31 19.96 13.90 0.18
C GLN A 31 20.52 12.82 -0.76
N SER A 32 21.09 13.35 -1.86
CA SER A 32 21.84 12.74 -2.97
C SER A 32 21.07 11.86 -3.95
N ILE A 33 20.55 12.51 -5.00
CA ILE A 33 19.95 11.92 -6.22
C ILE A 33 21.00 11.23 -7.12
N ALA A 34 22.31 11.38 -6.83
CA ALA A 34 23.39 11.04 -7.76
C ALA A 34 23.46 9.56 -8.18
N ASP A 35 22.97 8.63 -7.34
CA ASP A 35 23.05 7.19 -7.61
C ASP A 35 21.77 6.61 -8.24
N ILE A 36 20.69 7.38 -8.32
CA ILE A 36 19.43 6.91 -8.92
C ILE A 36 19.55 6.94 -10.45
N PRO A 37 19.21 5.86 -11.17
CA PRO A 37 19.30 5.85 -12.62
C PRO A 37 18.46 6.96 -13.26
N LYS A 38 18.99 7.57 -14.31
CA LYS A 38 18.23 8.52 -15.13
C LYS A 38 16.93 7.87 -15.62
N GLY A 39 15.83 8.63 -15.56
CA GLY A 39 14.51 8.14 -15.94
C GLY A 39 13.74 7.44 -14.81
N TYR A 40 14.25 7.47 -13.58
CA TYR A 40 13.53 7.03 -12.40
C TYR A 40 13.40 8.12 -11.34
N GLU A 41 12.32 8.05 -10.58
CA GLU A 41 12.10 8.83 -9.36
C GLU A 41 11.87 7.89 -8.16
N VAL A 42 12.27 8.34 -6.98
CA VAL A 42 12.04 7.61 -5.73
C VAL A 42 10.61 7.85 -5.28
N GLY A 43 9.84 6.78 -5.07
CA GLY A 43 8.53 6.92 -4.47
C GLY A 43 8.61 7.21 -2.99
N GLU A 44 8.51 8.46 -2.61
CA GLU A 44 8.64 8.89 -1.21
C GLU A 44 7.68 8.15 -0.26
N LYS A 45 6.45 7.86 -0.72
CA LYS A 45 5.45 7.10 0.05
C LYS A 45 5.78 5.62 0.20
N SER A 46 6.76 5.11 -0.54
CA SER A 46 7.20 3.71 -0.52
C SER A 46 8.49 3.50 0.28
N LEU A 47 9.06 4.56 0.86
CA LEU A 47 10.28 4.46 1.66
C LEU A 47 10.08 3.54 2.87
N SER A 48 11.03 2.63 3.08
CA SER A 48 11.14 1.87 4.33
C SER A 48 11.34 2.81 5.52
N PRO A 49 10.97 2.43 6.75
CA PRO A 49 11.10 3.30 7.93
C PRO A 49 12.52 3.84 8.17
N ASN A 50 13.57 3.08 7.86
CA ASN A 50 14.96 3.52 7.94
C ASN A 50 15.47 4.28 6.70
N GLY A 51 14.60 4.52 5.70
CA GLY A 51 14.93 5.21 4.45
C GLY A 51 15.90 4.47 3.53
N ARG A 52 16.19 3.19 3.77
CA ARG A 52 17.17 2.43 2.97
C ARG A 52 16.58 1.78 1.73
N PHE A 53 15.29 1.46 1.72
CA PHE A 53 14.63 0.78 0.61
C PHE A 53 13.45 1.60 0.10
N ALA A 54 13.18 1.51 -1.21
CA ALA A 54 12.06 2.19 -1.84
C ALA A 54 11.66 1.49 -3.13
N ILE A 55 10.47 1.84 -3.62
CA ILE A 55 10.09 1.63 -5.01
C ILE A 55 10.63 2.80 -5.84
N LEU A 56 11.30 2.49 -6.94
CA LEU A 56 11.55 3.43 -8.02
C LEU A 56 10.45 3.34 -9.07
N TYR A 57 9.94 4.50 -9.45
CA TYR A 57 8.95 4.66 -10.49
C TYR A 57 9.63 5.21 -11.75
N PRO A 58 9.33 4.67 -12.94
CA PRO A 58 9.78 5.29 -14.17
C PRO A 58 9.17 6.69 -14.28
N ILE A 59 9.98 7.67 -14.67
CA ILE A 59 9.50 9.01 -15.00
C ILE A 59 8.76 8.92 -16.34
N ARG A 60 7.58 9.54 -16.41
CA ARG A 60 6.80 9.60 -17.65
C ARG A 60 7.60 10.33 -18.73
N GLY A 61 7.99 9.59 -19.78
CA GLY A 61 8.54 10.15 -21.02
C GLY A 61 7.44 10.49 -22.02
N ASP A 62 7.81 10.71 -23.29
CA ASP A 62 6.86 10.91 -24.38
C ASP A 62 5.93 9.70 -24.54
N ASP A 63 4.66 9.97 -24.89
CA ASP A 63 3.50 9.06 -24.77
C ASP A 63 3.55 7.75 -25.61
N SER A 64 4.64 7.47 -26.32
CA SER A 64 4.76 6.34 -27.25
C SER A 64 5.72 5.21 -26.83
N ALA A 65 6.53 5.40 -25.78
CA ALA A 65 7.49 4.40 -25.33
C ALA A 65 6.95 3.54 -24.17
N GLU A 66 7.17 2.22 -24.25
CA GLU A 66 6.95 1.34 -23.10
C GLU A 66 7.87 1.76 -21.95
N LEU A 67 7.27 2.04 -20.79
CA LEU A 67 8.04 2.47 -19.62
C LEU A 67 8.82 1.30 -19.03
N PRO A 68 10.07 1.53 -18.57
CA PRO A 68 10.83 0.49 -17.92
C PRO A 68 10.15 0.08 -16.59
N PRO A 69 10.38 -1.14 -16.09
CA PRO A 69 9.63 -1.68 -14.96
C PRO A 69 9.84 -0.87 -13.68
N ASN A 70 8.84 -0.85 -12.80
CA ASN A 70 9.05 -0.40 -11.43
C ASN A 70 10.06 -1.32 -10.72
N LEU A 71 10.91 -0.74 -9.86
CA LEU A 71 11.98 -1.47 -9.20
C LEU A 71 11.85 -1.36 -7.68
N LEU A 72 12.09 -2.44 -6.96
CA LEU A 72 12.38 -2.38 -5.52
C LEU A 72 13.90 -2.29 -5.37
N VAL A 73 14.40 -1.29 -4.66
CA VAL A 73 15.84 -0.98 -4.57
C VAL A 73 16.30 -0.77 -3.13
N CYS A 74 17.59 -1.00 -2.89
CA CYS A 74 18.35 -0.38 -1.81
C CYS A 74 18.88 0.96 -2.31
N LEU A 75 18.76 2.01 -1.51
CA LEU A 75 19.21 3.36 -1.82
C LEU A 75 20.64 3.62 -1.34
N LYS A 76 21.12 2.89 -0.32
CA LYS A 76 22.42 3.12 0.32
C LYS A 76 23.10 1.81 0.78
N PRO A 77 24.13 1.32 0.06
CA PRO A 77 24.52 1.75 -1.29
C PRO A 77 23.42 1.42 -2.30
N TYR A 78 23.39 2.13 -3.44
CA TYR A 78 22.39 1.87 -4.47
C TYR A 78 22.52 0.46 -5.04
N SER A 79 21.42 -0.30 -5.04
CA SER A 79 21.34 -1.58 -5.72
C SER A 79 19.90 -1.95 -6.04
N VAL A 80 19.66 -2.48 -7.25
CA VAL A 80 18.35 -3.03 -7.61
C VAL A 80 18.17 -4.38 -6.93
N LEU A 81 17.11 -4.52 -6.13
CA LEU A 81 16.77 -5.78 -5.46
C LEU A 81 15.96 -6.68 -6.39
N THR A 82 14.92 -6.14 -7.02
CA THR A 82 14.09 -6.86 -7.98
C THR A 82 13.24 -5.92 -8.82
N ARG A 83 12.74 -6.43 -9.95
CA ARG A 83 11.64 -5.83 -10.72
C ARG A 83 10.32 -6.13 -10.02
N ILE A 84 9.38 -5.19 -10.08
CA ILE A 84 8.03 -5.32 -9.53
C ILE A 84 7.06 -5.60 -10.68
N GLY A 85 6.25 -6.64 -10.53
CA GLY A 85 5.28 -7.06 -11.55
C GLY A 85 5.93 -7.73 -12.77
N THR A 86 5.09 -8.05 -13.76
CA THR A 86 5.49 -8.77 -14.99
C THR A 86 5.27 -7.96 -16.28
N GLU A 87 4.62 -6.80 -16.18
CA GLU A 87 4.32 -5.90 -17.31
C GLU A 87 5.26 -4.67 -17.29
N GLY A 88 5.22 -3.83 -18.33
CA GLY A 88 5.91 -2.54 -18.36
C GLY A 88 5.55 -1.66 -17.14
N GLY A 89 6.42 -0.72 -16.81
CA GLY A 89 6.27 0.06 -15.57
C GLY A 89 5.13 1.07 -15.58
N ARG A 90 4.89 1.66 -14.42
CA ARG A 90 3.90 2.72 -14.18
C ARG A 90 4.54 3.85 -13.41
N TRP A 91 4.41 5.07 -13.92
CA TRP A 91 4.90 6.26 -13.24
C TRP A 91 4.10 6.52 -11.95
N GLN A 92 4.65 7.31 -11.05
CA GLN A 92 3.98 7.62 -9.79
C GLN A 92 2.68 8.40 -10.03
N GLY A 93 1.60 8.00 -9.37
CA GLY A 93 0.25 8.54 -9.56
C GLY A 93 -0.52 7.96 -10.74
N ALA A 94 0.10 7.11 -11.57
CA ALA A 94 -0.60 6.42 -12.64
C ALA A 94 -1.60 5.38 -12.10
N ARG A 95 -2.57 5.01 -12.94
CA ARG A 95 -3.34 3.78 -12.74
C ARG A 95 -2.39 2.58 -12.80
N ASP A 96 -2.68 1.53 -12.02
CA ASP A 96 -1.87 0.31 -11.93
C ASP A 96 -0.46 0.55 -11.37
N GLN A 97 -0.23 1.68 -10.68
CA GLN A 97 1.03 1.90 -9.97
C GLN A 97 1.19 0.88 -8.83
N PRO A 98 2.41 0.41 -8.54
CA PRO A 98 2.67 -0.34 -7.33
C PRO A 98 2.60 0.59 -6.11
N LEU A 99 2.09 0.07 -5.01
CA LEU A 99 2.05 0.71 -3.69
C LEU A 99 2.70 -0.23 -2.67
N ALA A 100 3.24 0.33 -1.59
CA ALA A 100 4.00 -0.42 -0.59
C ALA A 100 3.46 -0.21 0.82
N LYS A 101 3.53 -1.26 1.63
CA LYS A 101 3.36 -1.21 3.08
C LYS A 101 4.48 -2.00 3.74
N TRP A 102 5.19 -1.35 4.66
CA TRP A 102 6.32 -1.94 5.36
C TRP A 102 5.91 -2.62 6.66
N ASN A 103 6.62 -3.70 6.99
CA ASN A 103 6.64 -4.35 8.30
C ASN A 103 8.08 -4.32 8.81
N GLY A 104 8.37 -3.34 9.66
CA GLY A 104 9.75 -3.00 10.02
C GLY A 104 10.55 -2.56 8.80
N ASN A 105 11.84 -2.95 8.75
CA ASN A 105 12.78 -2.51 7.72
C ASN A 105 13.16 -3.59 6.70
N SER A 106 12.63 -4.80 6.85
CA SER A 106 13.08 -5.98 6.10
C SER A 106 11.95 -6.69 5.35
N ILE A 107 10.69 -6.26 5.52
CA ILE A 107 9.55 -6.91 4.91
C ILE A 107 8.63 -5.84 4.32
N VAL A 108 8.23 -6.02 3.07
CA VAL A 108 7.32 -5.10 2.38
C VAL A 108 6.25 -5.88 1.62
N ALA A 109 4.99 -5.54 1.84
CA ALA A 109 3.90 -5.92 0.95
C ALA A 109 3.81 -4.89 -0.17
N ILE A 110 3.85 -5.34 -1.42
CA ILE A 110 3.67 -4.50 -2.60
C ILE A 110 2.46 -5.00 -3.38
N TRP A 111 1.52 -4.10 -3.66
CA TRP A 111 0.33 -4.40 -4.45
C TRP A 111 0.20 -3.44 -5.63
N ILE A 112 -0.48 -3.89 -6.68
CA ILE A 112 -0.76 -3.06 -7.86
C ILE A 112 -2.14 -2.43 -7.70
N ALA A 113 -2.19 -1.10 -7.65
CA ALA A 113 -3.43 -0.35 -7.46
C ALA A 113 -4.29 -0.34 -8.73
N ALA A 114 -5.48 -0.93 -8.68
CA ALA A 114 -6.45 -0.91 -9.77
C ALA A 114 -7.46 0.23 -9.60
N ARG A 115 -8.24 0.51 -10.65
CA ARG A 115 -9.31 1.54 -10.63
C ARG A 115 -10.23 1.41 -9.41
N TRP A 116 -10.59 0.19 -9.03
CA TRP A 116 -11.56 -0.07 -7.98
C TRP A 116 -10.93 -0.62 -6.70
N GLY A 117 -9.68 -1.06 -6.72
CA GLY A 117 -9.06 -1.77 -5.60
C GLY A 117 -7.64 -2.22 -5.94
N MET A 118 -7.35 -3.52 -5.85
CA MET A 118 -6.02 -4.08 -6.15
C MET A 118 -6.05 -5.15 -7.25
N LYS A 119 -5.02 -5.21 -8.09
CA LYS A 119 -4.86 -6.18 -9.20
C LYS A 119 -3.90 -7.32 -8.87
N ASP A 120 -2.97 -7.10 -7.95
CA ASP A 120 -1.92 -8.04 -7.58
C ASP A 120 -1.35 -7.70 -6.19
N LEU A 121 -0.70 -8.65 -5.53
CA LEU A 121 -0.10 -8.53 -4.20
C LEU A 121 1.00 -9.58 -3.98
N ALA A 122 2.18 -9.11 -3.62
CA ALA A 122 3.29 -9.95 -3.18
C ALA A 122 3.98 -9.37 -1.95
N ILE A 123 4.54 -10.24 -1.10
CA ILE A 123 5.42 -9.84 0.01
C ILE A 123 6.86 -10.14 -0.35
N TYR A 124 7.74 -9.18 -0.09
CA TYR A 124 9.18 -9.28 -0.29
C TYR A 124 9.87 -9.25 1.06
N GLU A 125 10.73 -10.23 1.30
CA GLU A 125 11.63 -10.28 2.45
C GLU A 125 13.04 -9.93 2.01
N ILE A 126 13.66 -9.01 2.74
CA ILE A 126 14.98 -8.47 2.47
C ILE A 126 15.91 -8.86 3.62
N GLU A 127 17.04 -9.45 3.28
CA GLU A 127 18.10 -9.82 4.22
C GLU A 127 19.45 -9.51 3.58
N ALA A 128 20.34 -8.86 4.33
CA ALA A 128 21.66 -8.42 3.85
C ALA A 128 21.59 -7.67 2.50
N ASP A 129 20.65 -6.73 2.40
CA ASP A 129 20.38 -5.90 1.22
C ASP A 129 20.10 -6.70 -0.07
N LYS A 130 19.54 -7.91 0.07
CA LYS A 130 19.10 -8.76 -1.05
C LYS A 130 17.71 -9.32 -0.78
N ILE A 131 17.00 -9.68 -1.84
CA ILE A 131 15.75 -10.43 -1.70
C ILE A 131 16.06 -11.83 -1.18
N LYS A 132 15.60 -12.12 0.04
CA LYS A 132 15.64 -13.45 0.64
C LYS A 132 14.55 -14.33 0.04
N ARG A 133 13.33 -13.80 -0.05
CA ARG A 133 12.12 -14.54 -0.45
C ARG A 133 11.08 -13.59 -1.02
N ILE A 134 10.33 -14.07 -2.02
CA ILE A 134 9.15 -13.41 -2.56
C ILE A 134 7.97 -14.35 -2.35
N GLN A 135 6.91 -13.86 -1.72
CA GLN A 135 5.72 -14.63 -1.40
C GLN A 135 4.55 -14.20 -2.31
N PRO A 136 4.04 -15.10 -3.19
CA PRO A 136 3.02 -14.76 -4.18
C PRO A 136 1.60 -14.87 -3.58
N VAL A 137 1.27 -13.98 -2.64
CA VAL A 137 -0.02 -13.96 -1.90
C VAL A 137 -1.21 -13.99 -2.86
N TRP A 138 -1.14 -13.17 -3.91
CA TRP A 138 -2.27 -12.93 -4.80
C TRP A 138 -2.81 -14.18 -5.49
N ARG A 139 -1.93 -15.08 -5.94
CA ARG A 139 -2.35 -16.30 -6.64
C ARG A 139 -3.26 -17.17 -5.76
N ARG A 140 -2.93 -17.28 -4.46
CA ARG A 140 -3.70 -18.09 -3.51
C ARG A 140 -5.05 -17.46 -3.20
N VAL A 141 -5.07 -16.13 -3.01
CA VAL A 141 -6.30 -15.36 -2.83
C VAL A 141 -7.20 -15.49 -4.06
N TRP A 142 -6.67 -15.21 -5.24
CA TRP A 142 -7.44 -15.16 -6.48
C TRP A 142 -8.15 -16.48 -6.79
N LEU A 143 -7.49 -17.62 -6.53
CA LEU A 143 -8.08 -18.95 -6.73
C LEU A 143 -9.37 -19.16 -5.93
N LEU A 144 -9.48 -18.63 -4.71
CA LEU A 144 -10.71 -18.76 -3.90
C LEU A 144 -11.87 -18.01 -4.55
N PHE A 145 -11.62 -16.78 -5.02
CA PHE A 145 -12.64 -15.96 -5.67
C PHE A 145 -13.01 -16.50 -7.06
N ASP A 146 -12.02 -16.91 -7.86
CA ASP A 146 -12.24 -17.49 -9.19
C ASP A 146 -13.04 -18.80 -9.11
N GLN A 147 -12.77 -19.63 -8.10
CA GLN A 147 -13.54 -20.86 -7.87
C GLN A 147 -15.03 -20.55 -7.61
N ASP A 148 -15.34 -19.70 -6.63
CA ASP A 148 -16.74 -19.35 -6.31
C ASP A 148 -17.42 -18.65 -7.50
N PHE A 149 -16.71 -17.75 -8.19
CA PHE A 149 -17.22 -17.08 -9.39
C PHE A 149 -17.59 -18.09 -10.48
N ARG A 150 -16.74 -19.08 -10.75
CA ARG A 150 -17.01 -20.11 -11.76
C ARG A 150 -18.17 -21.01 -11.36
N GLU A 151 -18.12 -21.55 -10.14
CA GLU A 151 -19.05 -22.59 -9.68
C GLU A 151 -20.44 -22.03 -9.36
N ARG A 152 -20.54 -20.81 -8.84
CA ARG A 152 -21.85 -20.23 -8.48
C ARG A 152 -22.38 -19.26 -9.52
N PHE A 153 -21.54 -18.36 -10.03
CA PHE A 153 -21.99 -17.31 -10.93
C PHE A 153 -22.01 -17.76 -12.38
N LEU A 154 -20.88 -18.22 -12.94
CA LEU A 154 -20.82 -18.62 -14.35
C LEU A 154 -21.62 -19.89 -14.64
N SER A 155 -21.80 -20.80 -13.68
CA SER A 155 -22.72 -21.93 -13.82
C SER A 155 -24.19 -21.49 -14.00
N LYS A 156 -24.59 -20.36 -13.43
CA LYS A 156 -25.95 -19.80 -13.55
C LYS A 156 -26.08 -18.81 -14.71
N TYR A 157 -25.02 -18.07 -15.03
CA TYR A 157 -24.96 -17.05 -16.07
C TYR A 157 -23.76 -17.30 -17.00
N PRO A 158 -23.82 -18.33 -17.86
CA PRO A 158 -22.68 -18.73 -18.69
C PRO A 158 -22.29 -17.69 -19.76
N ASP A 159 -23.20 -16.78 -20.12
CA ASP A 159 -22.95 -15.70 -21.08
C ASP A 159 -22.14 -14.54 -20.46
N GLU A 160 -21.96 -14.54 -19.14
CA GLU A 160 -21.25 -13.51 -18.37
C GLU A 160 -19.74 -13.75 -18.22
N LYS A 161 -19.15 -14.61 -19.05
CA LYS A 161 -17.72 -14.96 -19.01
C LYS A 161 -16.78 -13.75 -19.11
N GLY A 162 -17.23 -12.63 -19.69
CA GLY A 162 -16.45 -11.40 -19.81
C GLY A 162 -16.37 -10.53 -18.54
N SER A 163 -17.19 -10.79 -17.52
CA SER A 163 -17.34 -9.90 -16.36
C SER A 163 -16.23 -10.06 -15.30
N GLY A 164 -15.64 -11.25 -15.18
CA GLY A 164 -14.46 -11.51 -14.33
C GLY A 164 -14.61 -11.22 -12.83
N VAL A 165 -13.50 -11.37 -12.09
CA VAL A 165 -13.40 -11.04 -10.66
C VAL A 165 -12.64 -9.72 -10.53
N ILE A 166 -13.30 -8.67 -10.01
CA ILE A 166 -12.67 -7.37 -9.78
C ILE A 166 -12.62 -7.11 -8.28
N PHE A 167 -11.42 -6.93 -7.73
CA PHE A 167 -11.27 -6.58 -6.32
C PHE A 167 -11.57 -5.10 -6.13
N VAL A 168 -12.40 -4.82 -5.12
CA VAL A 168 -12.88 -3.49 -4.83
C VAL A 168 -12.49 -3.12 -3.42
N SER A 169 -11.84 -1.97 -3.30
CA SER A 169 -11.50 -1.38 -2.02
C SER A 169 -12.76 -0.88 -1.34
N LYS A 170 -13.06 -1.43 -0.16
CA LYS A 170 -14.14 -0.95 0.69
C LYS A 170 -13.56 0.10 1.63
N SER A 171 -13.44 1.33 1.15
CA SER A 171 -13.03 2.47 1.98
C SER A 171 -14.17 3.48 2.10
N GLU A 172 -14.77 3.55 3.29
CA GLU A 172 -14.99 4.78 4.10
C GLU A 172 -16.16 4.58 5.07
N GLY A 173 -15.83 4.61 6.37
CA GLY A 173 -16.74 4.48 7.50
C GLY A 173 -15.91 4.25 8.77
N PRO A 174 -16.37 4.68 9.95
CA PRO A 174 -15.61 4.60 11.20
C PRO A 174 -15.19 3.17 11.60
N ASP A 175 -15.86 2.15 11.04
CA ASP A 175 -15.59 0.73 11.33
C ASP A 175 -14.87 -0.03 10.19
N SER A 176 -14.35 0.67 9.16
CA SER A 176 -13.68 -0.01 8.04
C SER A 176 -12.34 -0.60 8.49
N LYS A 177 -12.20 -1.91 8.33
CA LYS A 177 -10.93 -2.61 8.56
C LYS A 177 -9.97 -2.33 7.41
N PRO A 178 -8.67 -2.11 7.67
CA PRO A 178 -7.68 -1.99 6.61
C PRO A 178 -7.63 -3.28 5.79
N GLU A 179 -7.55 -3.15 4.46
CA GLU A 179 -7.47 -4.30 3.55
C GLU A 179 -6.24 -5.16 3.82
N LEU A 180 -5.11 -4.51 4.12
CA LEU A 180 -3.83 -5.13 4.41
C LEU A 180 -3.30 -4.59 5.73
N GLU A 181 -3.00 -5.46 6.69
CA GLU A 181 -2.41 -5.07 7.98
C GLU A 181 -1.38 -6.09 8.45
N PHE A 182 -0.18 -5.63 8.77
CA PHE A 182 0.83 -6.49 9.40
C PHE A 182 0.60 -6.59 10.91
N LYS A 183 0.68 -7.81 11.44
CA LYS A 183 0.71 -8.11 12.87
C LYS A 183 1.83 -9.12 13.13
N GLY A 184 3.01 -8.62 13.48
CA GLY A 184 4.22 -9.45 13.59
C GLY A 184 4.55 -10.14 12.27
N HIS A 185 4.78 -11.45 12.29
CA HIS A 185 5.03 -12.26 11.08
C HIS A 185 3.74 -12.74 10.40
N LYS A 186 2.66 -11.97 10.50
CA LYS A 186 1.39 -12.26 9.83
C LYS A 186 0.88 -11.03 9.10
N MET A 187 0.23 -11.23 7.95
CA MET A 187 -0.49 -10.18 7.24
C MET A 187 -1.98 -10.52 7.21
N LEU A 188 -2.79 -9.70 7.86
CA LEU A 188 -4.24 -9.76 7.76
C LEU A 188 -4.68 -9.29 6.37
N LEU A 189 -5.59 -10.05 5.78
CA LEU A 189 -6.20 -9.80 4.49
C LEU A 189 -7.71 -9.60 4.71
N ASN A 190 -8.22 -8.43 4.35
CA ASN A 190 -9.65 -8.11 4.33
C ASN A 190 -10.01 -7.68 2.90
N LEU A 191 -10.37 -8.65 2.05
CA LEU A 191 -10.55 -8.44 0.62
C LEU A 191 -12.00 -8.59 0.21
N PHE A 192 -12.42 -7.80 -0.76
CA PHE A 192 -13.76 -7.86 -1.34
C PHE A 192 -13.67 -7.82 -2.85
N ALA A 193 -14.55 -8.57 -3.51
CA ALA A 193 -14.65 -8.57 -4.97
C ALA A 193 -16.10 -8.39 -5.43
N ASP A 194 -16.24 -7.74 -6.57
CA ASP A 194 -17.47 -7.49 -7.32
C ASP A 194 -17.14 -7.71 -8.80
N ASN A 195 -17.96 -8.41 -9.57
CA ASN A 195 -17.72 -8.56 -11.01
C ASN A 195 -18.04 -7.28 -11.79
N LYS A 196 -18.91 -6.42 -11.25
CA LYS A 196 -19.45 -5.22 -11.91
C LYS A 196 -19.58 -4.05 -10.93
N PRO A 197 -18.47 -3.52 -10.41
CA PRO A 197 -18.48 -2.36 -9.51
C PRO A 197 -19.07 -1.09 -10.15
N ASN A 198 -19.26 -1.05 -11.47
CA ASN A 198 -19.77 0.09 -12.23
C ASN A 198 -21.31 0.20 -12.27
N LEU A 199 -22.05 -0.49 -11.38
CA LEU A 199 -23.52 -0.43 -11.30
C LEU A 199 -24.26 -0.91 -12.57
N SER A 200 -23.69 -1.85 -13.34
CA SER A 200 -24.41 -2.46 -14.48
C SER A 200 -25.76 -3.08 -14.06
N VAL A 201 -26.73 -3.21 -14.96
CA VAL A 201 -28.05 -3.82 -14.65
C VAL A 201 -28.08 -5.34 -14.85
N THR A 202 -26.96 -5.90 -15.29
CA THR A 202 -26.77 -7.33 -15.55
C THR A 202 -26.45 -8.08 -14.25
N PRO A 203 -26.49 -9.44 -14.21
CA PRO A 203 -26.24 -10.20 -12.99
C PRO A 203 -24.95 -9.82 -12.26
N HIS A 204 -25.07 -9.55 -10.97
CA HIS A 204 -23.98 -9.22 -10.06
C HIS A 204 -23.57 -10.42 -9.24
N TRP A 205 -22.29 -10.50 -8.96
CA TRP A 205 -21.71 -11.42 -8.01
C TRP A 205 -20.75 -10.65 -7.12
N THR A 206 -20.77 -10.97 -5.84
CA THR A 206 -19.83 -10.44 -4.87
C THR A 206 -19.31 -11.55 -3.97
N ALA A 207 -18.13 -11.33 -3.38
CA ALA A 207 -17.60 -12.19 -2.34
C ALA A 207 -16.64 -11.41 -1.45
N SER A 208 -16.35 -11.92 -0.26
CA SER A 208 -15.34 -11.37 0.64
C SER A 208 -14.45 -12.45 1.22
N LEU A 209 -13.23 -12.08 1.57
CA LEU A 209 -12.25 -12.92 2.23
C LEU A 209 -11.69 -12.18 3.44
N HIS A 210 -11.80 -12.82 4.60
CA HIS A 210 -11.02 -12.50 5.78
C HIS A 210 -10.05 -13.66 6.02
N ALA A 211 -8.75 -13.38 5.96
CA ALA A 211 -7.74 -14.41 6.15
C ALA A 211 -6.47 -13.83 6.74
N VAL A 212 -5.56 -14.73 7.12
CA VAL A 212 -4.24 -14.38 7.61
C VAL A 212 -3.21 -15.04 6.73
N TRP A 213 -2.34 -14.25 6.11
CA TRP A 213 -1.17 -14.78 5.45
C TRP A 213 -0.04 -14.93 6.47
N ASN A 214 0.43 -16.16 6.71
CA ASN A 214 1.55 -16.42 7.61
C ASN A 214 2.86 -16.27 6.83
N LEU A 215 3.71 -15.35 7.28
CA LEU A 215 4.96 -15.05 6.58
C LEU A 215 5.98 -16.19 6.76
N ASP A 216 5.95 -16.93 7.87
CA ASP A 216 6.90 -18.01 8.09
C ASP A 216 6.63 -19.18 7.14
N THR A 217 5.36 -19.59 7.00
CA THR A 217 4.94 -20.73 6.16
C THR A 217 4.62 -20.36 4.71
N ALA A 218 4.38 -19.08 4.40
CA ALA A 218 3.90 -18.61 3.10
C ALA A 218 2.57 -19.27 2.68
N GLU A 219 1.65 -19.42 3.64
CA GLU A 219 0.32 -19.99 3.45
C GLU A 219 -0.78 -19.12 4.06
N LEU A 220 -2.01 -19.32 3.59
CA LEU A 220 -3.21 -18.74 4.16
C LEU A 220 -3.67 -19.57 5.37
N GLU A 221 -3.89 -18.89 6.49
CA GLU A 221 -4.47 -19.40 7.73
C GLU A 221 -5.78 -18.69 8.04
N ASN A 222 -6.61 -19.29 8.89
CA ASN A 222 -7.88 -18.71 9.34
C ASN A 222 -8.75 -18.18 8.19
N VAL A 223 -8.83 -18.96 7.12
CA VAL A 223 -9.52 -18.59 5.88
C VAL A 223 -11.02 -18.58 6.13
N ASP A 224 -11.60 -17.37 6.11
CA ASP A 224 -13.03 -17.12 6.17
C ASP A 224 -13.45 -16.46 4.85
N PHE A 225 -13.73 -17.31 3.87
CA PHE A 225 -14.26 -16.91 2.57
C PHE A 225 -15.78 -16.93 2.59
N ARG A 226 -16.39 -15.80 2.25
CA ARG A 226 -17.83 -15.57 2.34
C ARG A 226 -18.38 -15.19 0.97
N PRO A 227 -19.05 -16.13 0.28
CA PRO A 227 -19.78 -15.81 -0.94
C PRO A 227 -20.87 -14.79 -0.64
N GLY A 228 -20.95 -13.74 -1.46
CA GLY A 228 -22.00 -12.73 -1.37
C GLY A 228 -23.25 -13.12 -2.18
N PRO A 229 -24.23 -12.21 -2.27
CA PRO A 229 -25.41 -12.43 -3.09
C PRO A 229 -25.09 -12.48 -4.59
N ILE A 230 -25.97 -13.17 -5.31
CA ILE A 230 -26.04 -13.14 -6.78
C ILE A 230 -27.39 -12.55 -7.17
N GLU A 231 -27.39 -11.31 -7.65
CA GLU A 231 -28.59 -10.49 -7.79
C GLU A 231 -28.62 -9.71 -9.10
N LEU A 232 -29.82 -9.34 -9.54
CA LEU A 232 -30.03 -8.32 -10.56
C LEU A 232 -30.24 -6.99 -9.84
N ARG A 233 -29.38 -6.00 -10.11
CA ARG A 233 -29.60 -4.66 -9.56
C ARG A 233 -30.80 -4.02 -10.27
N PRO A 234 -31.73 -3.38 -9.54
CA PRO A 234 -32.86 -2.70 -10.16
C PRO A 234 -32.36 -1.58 -11.09
N ASN A 235 -33.09 -1.34 -12.19
CA ASN A 235 -32.88 -0.16 -13.02
C ASN A 235 -33.15 1.07 -12.14
N TYR A 236 -32.16 1.96 -12.01
CA TYR A 236 -32.33 3.29 -11.43
C TYR A 236 -32.58 4.31 -12.53
#